data_AF-J9EDN2-F1
#
_entry.id   AF-J9EDN2-F1
#
_cell.length_a   1.000
_cell.length_b   1.000
_cell.length_c   1.000
_cell.angle_alpha   90.00
_cell.angle_beta   90.00
_cell.angle_gamma   90.00
#
_symmetry.space_group_name_H-M   'P 1'
#
loop_
_entity.id
_entity.type
_entity.pdbx_description
1 polymer ?
#
loop_
_entity_poly.entity_id
_entity_poly.type
_entity_poly.pdbx_seq_one_letter_code
_entity_poly.pdbx_strand_id
1 'polypeptide(L)' 'RAGKHGKAITFLTPEDKEVFYDLKQCLLESPVSTCPPELANHPEAQHKPGTFVPKKRQEETLFRN' A
#
# COMPACT_ATOMS: atom_id res chain seq x y z
N ARG A 1 -1.69 -20.00 -20.62
CA ARG A 1 -0.28 -19.74 -20.99
C ARG A 1 0.57 -20.26 -19.84
N ALA A 2 1.41 -21.26 -20.08
CA ALA A 2 2.23 -21.95 -19.07
C ALA A 2 3.72 -21.79 -19.43
N GLY A 3 4.61 -22.04 -18.49
CA GLY A 3 6.05 -21.84 -18.64
C GLY A 3 6.65 -21.19 -17.39
N LYS A 4 7.88 -20.67 -17.51
CA LYS A 4 8.52 -19.91 -16.42
C LYS A 4 7.66 -18.70 -16.05
N HIS A 5 7.57 -18.36 -14.77
CA HIS A 5 6.75 -17.23 -14.27
C HIS A 5 7.10 -15.86 -14.88
N GLY A 6 8.29 -15.69 -15.46
CA GLY A 6 8.77 -14.39 -15.94
C GLY A 6 9.18 -13.48 -14.78
N LYS A 7 9.84 -12.37 -15.09
CA LYS A 7 10.13 -11.30 -14.11
C LYS A 7 9.70 -9.98 -14.73
N ALA A 8 8.92 -9.21 -13.99
CA ALA A 8 8.61 -7.83 -14.29
C ALA A 8 9.34 -6.94 -13.27
N ILE A 9 9.92 -5.84 -13.74
CA ILE A 9 10.59 -4.84 -12.91
C ILE A 9 9.88 -3.52 -13.19
N THR A 10 9.36 -2.90 -12.13
CA THR A 10 8.62 -1.64 -12.21
C THR A 10 9.43 -0.55 -11.50
N PHE A 11 9.66 0.57 -12.18
CA PHE A 11 10.21 1.76 -11.53
C PHE A 11 9.05 2.62 -11.04
N LEU A 12 9.17 3.11 -9.81
CA LEU A 12 8.17 3.96 -9.18
C LEU A 12 8.83 5.28 -8.80
N THR A 13 8.10 6.37 -9.05
CA THR A 13 8.43 7.69 -8.55
C THR A 13 7.30 8.20 -7.64
N PRO A 14 7.51 9.30 -6.89
CA PRO A 14 6.45 9.88 -6.06
C PRO A 14 5.20 10.32 -6.84
N GLU A 15 5.35 10.59 -8.14
CA GLU A 15 4.25 10.95 -9.03
C GLU A 15 3.27 9.78 -9.28
N ASP A 16 3.73 8.54 -9.07
CA ASP A 16 2.95 7.32 -9.25
C ASP A 16 2.13 6.93 -8.01
N LYS A 17 2.07 7.78 -6.98
CA LYS A 17 1.42 7.48 -5.69
C LYS A 17 -0.02 6.97 -5.80
N GLU A 18 -0.75 7.40 -6.83
CA GLU A 18 -2.14 7.02 -7.05
C GLU A 18 -2.31 5.52 -7.33
N VAL A 19 -1.27 4.83 -7.81
CA VAL A 19 -1.33 3.40 -8.11
C VAL A 19 -0.67 2.53 -7.03
N PHE A 20 -0.08 3.13 -5.99
CA PHE A 20 0.69 2.38 -4.99
C PHE A 20 -0.16 1.37 -4.20
N TYR A 21 -1.39 1.75 -3.85
CA TYR A 21 -2.31 0.85 -3.16
C TYR A 21 -2.65 -0.37 -4.00
N ASP A 22 -3.04 -0.16 -5.26
CA ASP A 22 -3.44 -1.26 -6.15
C ASP A 22 -2.24 -2.13 -6.51
N LEU A 23 -1.06 -1.54 -6.73
CA LEU A 23 0.18 -2.28 -6.95
C LEU A 23 0.54 -3.17 -5.75
N LYS A 24 0.39 -2.66 -4.52
CA LYS A 24 0.58 -3.45 -3.30
C LYS A 24 -0.38 -4.64 -3.27
N GLN A 25 -1.68 -4.44 -3.53
CA GLN A 25 -2.65 -5.53 -3.57
C GLN A 25 -2.28 -6.58 -4.65
N CYS A 26 -1.95 -6.14 -5.87
CA CYS A 26 -1.51 -7.03 -6.94
C CYS A 26 -0.32 -7.91 -6.55
N LEU A 27 0.67 -7.36 -5.84
CA LEU A 27 1.83 -8.11 -5.37
C LEU A 27 1.50 -9.08 -4.22
N LEU A 28 0.54 -8.75 -3.37
CA LEU A 28 0.08 -9.60 -2.28
C LEU A 28 -0.82 -10.75 -2.76
N GLU A 29 -1.64 -10.50 -3.80
CA GLU A 29 -2.49 -11.51 -4.42
C GLU A 29 -1.71 -12.51 -5.27
N SER A 30 -0.54 -12.11 -5.77
CA SER A 30 0.34 -12.98 -6.55
C SER A 30 1.14 -13.92 -5.63
N PRO A 31 0.91 -15.26 -5.69
CA PRO A 31 1.59 -16.21 -4.81
C PRO A 31 3.09 -16.39 -5.15
N VAL A 32 3.52 -15.90 -6.31
CA VAL A 32 4.92 -15.98 -6.79
C VAL A 32 5.66 -14.66 -6.65
N SER A 33 5.01 -13.65 -6.07
CA SER A 33 5.58 -12.33 -5.83
C SER A 33 5.72 -12.07 -4.34
N THR A 34 6.64 -11.18 -3.98
CA THR A 34 6.79 -10.67 -2.63
C THR A 34 6.61 -9.16 -2.69
N CYS A 35 5.69 -8.61 -1.90
CA CYS A 35 5.55 -7.16 -1.81
C CYS A 35 6.77 -6.58 -1.07
N PRO A 36 7.52 -5.65 -1.68
CA PRO A 36 8.69 -5.07 -1.04
C PRO A 36 8.28 -4.16 0.13
N PRO A 37 9.09 -4.09 1.22
CA PRO A 37 8.73 -3.38 2.44
C PRO A 37 8.56 -1.88 2.23
N GLU A 38 9.32 -1.27 1.31
CA GLU A 38 9.20 0.14 0.94
C GLU A 38 7.80 0.49 0.41
N LEU A 39 7.17 -0.40 -0.35
CA LEU A 39 5.80 -0.22 -0.85
C LEU A 39 4.77 -0.67 0.20
N ALA A 40 5.01 -1.80 0.88
CA ALA A 40 4.08 -2.35 1.87
C ALA A 40 3.78 -1.37 3.01
N ASN A 41 4.79 -0.61 3.43
CA ASN A 41 4.73 0.35 4.52
C ASN A 41 4.55 1.81 4.04
N HIS A 42 4.47 2.05 2.73
CA HIS A 42 4.34 3.40 2.19
C HIS A 42 3.01 4.06 2.64
N PRO A 43 2.98 5.34 3.06
CA PRO A 43 1.75 6.01 3.49
C PRO A 43 0.64 5.97 2.44
N GLU A 44 0.97 6.30 1.18
CA GLU A 44 0.03 6.32 0.05
C GLU A 44 -0.45 4.91 -0.37
N ALA A 45 0.20 3.84 0.11
CA ALA A 45 -0.20 2.46 -0.16
C ALA A 45 -1.10 1.86 0.94
N GLN A 46 -1.44 2.62 1.99
CA GLN A 46 -2.26 2.09 3.10
C GLN A 46 -3.77 2.16 2.83
N HIS A 47 -4.20 3.12 2.03
CA HIS A 47 -5.60 3.37 1.78
C HIS A 47 -5.89 3.42 0.29
N LYS A 48 -7.08 2.93 -0.08
CA LYS A 48 -7.52 2.98 -1.46
C LYS A 48 -7.68 4.44 -1.89
N PRO A 49 -7.14 4.87 -3.04
CA PRO A 49 -7.35 6.21 -3.56
C PRO A 49 -8.84 6.56 -3.60
N GLY A 50 -9.17 7.78 -3.19
CA GLY A 50 -10.55 8.26 -3.14
C GLY A 50 -11.39 7.76 -1.94
N THR A 51 -10.84 6.94 -1.04
CA THR A 51 -11.53 6.63 0.23
C THR A 51 -11.37 7.76 1.24
N PHE A 52 -12.51 8.23 1.76
CA PHE A 52 -12.52 9.23 2.82
C PHE A 52 -12.15 8.56 4.14
N VAL A 53 -10.96 8.85 4.67
CA VAL A 53 -10.54 8.33 5.99
C VAL A 53 -11.05 9.30 7.06
N PRO A 54 -12.06 8.95 7.88
CA PRO A 54 -12.46 9.79 8.99
C PRO A 54 -11.29 9.90 9.97
N LYS A 55 -10.80 11.11 10.23
CA LYS A 55 -9.80 11.35 11.27
C LYS A 55 -10.37 10.86 12.60
N LYS A 56 -9.75 9.85 13.22
CA LYS A 56 -10.05 9.47 14.60
C LYS A 56 -9.84 10.71 15.48
N ARG A 57 -10.90 11.17 16.15
CA ARG A 57 -10.79 12.13 17.26
C ARG A 57 -9.73 11.59 18.22
N GLN A 58 -8.68 12.37 18.49
CA GLN A 58 -7.78 12.07 19.59
C GLN A 58 -8.63 12.03 20.87
N GLU A 59 -8.63 10.89 21.56
CA GLU A 59 -9.12 10.83 22.94
C GLU A 59 -8.20 11.73 23.76
N GLU A 60 -8.72 12.90 24.12
CA GLU A 60 -8.11 13.81 25.08
C GLU A 60 -8.00 13.06 26.41
N THR A 61 -6.80 12.64 26.78
CA THR A 61 -6.51 12.03 28.08
C THR A 61 -6.78 13.07 29.17
N LEU A 62 -8.00 13.06 29.68
CA LEU A 62 -8.42 13.80 30.86
C LEU A 62 -7.63 13.25 32.07
N PHE A 63 -6.58 13.95 32.48
CA PHE A 63 -5.96 13.73 33.79
C PHE A 63 -6.95 14.16 34.88
N ARG A 64 -7.32 13.24 35.77
CA ARG A 64 -8.08 13.53 36.99
C ARG A 64 -7.13 13.44 38.18
N ASN A 65 -7.12 14.53 38.98
CA ASN A 65 -6.33 14.79 40.18
C ASN A 65 -6.18 13.62 41.15
#